data_AF-A0A182ENW8-F1
#
_entry.id   AF-A0A182ENW8-F1
#
_cell.length_a   1.000
_cell.length_b   1.000
_cell.length_c   1.000
_cell.angle_alpha   90.00
_cell.angle_beta   90.00
_cell.angle_gamma   90.00
#
_symmetry.space_group_name_H-M   'P 1'
#
loop_
_entity.id
_entity.type
_entity.pdbx_description
1 polymer ?
#
loop_
_entity_poly.entity_id
_entity_poly.type
_entity_poly.pdbx_seq_one_letter_code
_entity_poly.pdbx_strand_id
1 'polypeptide(L)'
;MKSVLIWIEKCEQLCMRLRNRISASENFIFTQDLEIQLTNWNMSFKNITSVFSNVCNITNIQLSTNTEAEGLEENYIQEALLYSIEKVYGSLSGAETVEITNEYMRAVQNVFTDLIDKFDSKELLIDCMDKTVSLPLVERANFRRQDALETEKLRWNLEKKENEIRELKINLRAKLDDISNYKLRLETAENKIKLMEKIDETETQRLLSQNDDLRDRLRKAKIEYEDTLGTLQHEIDVCQKENCELRNHASTITKKQSQTVNMAMNHPKTQALLFSITPADSSPPTPEQFNEVVYLEGELKETKLALEWASQHIRQLK
;
A
#
# COMPACT_ATOMS: atom_id res chain seq x y z
N MET A 1 2.15 -6.73 -44.43
CA MET A 1 0.68 -6.86 -44.59
C MET A 1 0.16 -7.30 -45.97
N LYS A 2 0.89 -7.13 -47.09
CA LYS A 2 0.37 -7.49 -48.44
C LYS A 2 -0.21 -8.91 -48.55
N SER A 3 0.40 -9.90 -47.89
CA SER A 3 -0.11 -11.27 -47.87
C SER A 3 -1.51 -11.36 -47.22
N VAL A 4 -1.76 -10.63 -46.14
CA VAL A 4 -3.05 -10.66 -45.40
C VAL A 4 -4.19 -10.07 -46.24
N LEU A 5 -3.93 -8.99 -46.99
CA LEU A 5 -4.93 -8.40 -47.90
C LEU A 5 -5.33 -9.38 -49.02
N ILE A 6 -4.35 -10.06 -49.62
CA ILE A 6 -4.59 -11.12 -50.62
C ILE A 6 -5.41 -12.27 -50.00
N TRP A 7 -5.17 -12.60 -48.74
CA TRP A 7 -5.95 -13.59 -48.00
C TRP A 7 -7.39 -13.17 -47.80
N ILE A 8 -7.63 -11.92 -47.40
CA ILE A 8 -8.97 -11.38 -47.19
C ILE A 8 -9.75 -11.40 -48.52
N GLU A 9 -9.13 -10.94 -49.60
CA GLU A 9 -9.75 -10.95 -50.94
C GLU A 9 -10.10 -12.37 -51.39
N LYS A 10 -9.20 -13.34 -51.18
CA LYS A 10 -9.46 -14.74 -51.51
C LYS A 10 -10.58 -15.35 -50.64
N CYS A 11 -10.66 -15.01 -49.36
CA CYS A 11 -11.75 -15.46 -48.49
C CYS A 11 -13.09 -14.83 -48.90
N GLU A 12 -13.10 -13.56 -49.28
CA GLU A 12 -14.29 -12.88 -49.79
C GLU A 12 -14.84 -13.55 -51.06
N GLN A 13 -13.96 -13.90 -51.99
CA GLN A 13 -14.34 -14.65 -53.19
C GLN A 13 -14.97 -16.02 -52.86
N LEU A 14 -14.40 -16.76 -51.90
CA LEU A 14 -14.93 -18.04 -51.45
C LEU A 14 -16.28 -17.88 -50.74
N CYS A 15 -16.45 -16.86 -49.90
CA CYS A 15 -17.73 -16.51 -49.27
C CYS A 15 -18.82 -16.23 -50.31
N MET A 16 -18.49 -15.45 -51.34
CA MET A 16 -19.45 -15.13 -52.42
C MET A 16 -19.83 -16.37 -53.22
N ARG A 17 -18.85 -17.22 -53.55
CA ARG A 17 -19.11 -18.50 -54.24
C ARG A 17 -20.01 -19.41 -53.41
N LEU A 18 -19.71 -19.57 -52.12
CA LEU A 18 -20.51 -20.36 -51.19
C LEU A 18 -21.94 -19.81 -51.06
N ARG A 19 -22.10 -18.50 -50.88
CA ARG A 19 -23.42 -17.83 -50.79
C ARG A 19 -24.26 -18.11 -52.04
N ASN A 20 -23.66 -18.00 -53.21
CA ASN A 20 -24.35 -18.27 -54.48
C ASN A 20 -24.79 -19.73 -54.60
N ARG A 21 -24.01 -20.69 -54.09
CA ARG A 21 -24.39 -22.11 -54.02
C ARG A 21 -25.53 -22.36 -53.05
N ILE A 22 -25.46 -21.77 -51.85
CA ILE A 22 -26.52 -21.87 -50.84
C ILE A 22 -27.85 -21.35 -51.39
N SER A 23 -27.80 -20.24 -52.11
CA SER A 23 -29.00 -19.59 -52.68
C SER A 23 -29.61 -20.35 -53.86
N ALA A 24 -28.88 -21.30 -54.45
CA ALA A 24 -29.29 -22.04 -55.65
C ALA A 24 -29.91 -23.41 -55.37
N SER A 25 -29.75 -23.97 -54.16
CA SER A 25 -30.28 -25.30 -53.82
C SER A 25 -31.45 -25.20 -52.85
N GLU A 26 -32.60 -25.70 -53.29
CA GLU A 26 -33.89 -25.49 -52.63
C GLU A 26 -34.18 -26.44 -51.46
N ASN A 27 -33.37 -27.49 -51.22
CA ASN A 27 -33.56 -28.42 -50.09
C ASN A 27 -32.23 -28.94 -49.56
N PHE A 28 -31.85 -28.54 -48.34
CA PHE A 28 -30.68 -29.09 -47.64
C PHE A 28 -31.11 -30.04 -46.54
N ILE A 29 -30.47 -31.20 -46.47
CA ILE A 29 -30.55 -32.07 -45.30
C ILE A 29 -29.24 -31.91 -44.53
N PHE A 30 -29.33 -31.31 -43.35
CA PHE A 30 -28.18 -31.15 -42.47
C PHE A 30 -27.83 -32.50 -41.85
N THR A 31 -26.70 -33.08 -42.26
CA THR A 31 -26.16 -34.27 -41.60
C THR A 31 -25.55 -33.87 -40.25
N GLN A 32 -25.52 -34.80 -39.30
CA GLN A 32 -24.88 -34.57 -37.99
C GLN A 32 -23.38 -34.24 -38.13
N ASP A 33 -22.71 -34.79 -39.14
CA ASP A 33 -21.32 -34.44 -39.49
C ASP A 33 -21.20 -32.98 -39.93
N LEU A 34 -22.11 -32.50 -40.78
CA LEU A 34 -22.17 -31.10 -41.19
C LEU A 34 -22.45 -30.18 -40.00
N GLU A 35 -23.28 -30.60 -39.04
CA GLU A 35 -23.56 -29.81 -37.82
C GLU A 35 -22.31 -29.67 -36.92
N ILE A 36 -21.58 -30.76 -36.71
CA ILE A 36 -20.31 -30.74 -35.95
C ILE A 36 -19.28 -29.87 -36.68
N GLN A 37 -19.20 -29.96 -38.01
CA GLN A 37 -18.30 -29.13 -38.79
C GLN A 37 -18.72 -27.66 -38.75
N LEU A 38 -20.01 -27.34 -38.89
CA LEU A 38 -20.52 -25.97 -38.83
C LEU A 38 -20.31 -25.34 -37.45
N THR A 39 -20.43 -26.11 -36.37
CA THR A 39 -20.15 -25.62 -35.01
C THR A 39 -18.66 -25.36 -34.79
N ASN A 40 -17.78 -26.24 -35.27
CA ASN A 40 -16.34 -26.01 -35.28
C ASN A 40 -15.96 -24.78 -36.11
N TRP A 41 -16.56 -24.62 -37.30
CA TRP A 41 -16.35 -23.45 -38.15
C TRP A 41 -16.83 -22.18 -37.50
N ASN A 42 -18.02 -22.19 -36.89
CA ASN A 42 -18.55 -21.04 -36.17
C ASN A 42 -17.64 -20.63 -35.00
N MET A 43 -17.04 -21.60 -34.30
CA MET A 43 -16.06 -21.33 -33.26
C MET A 43 -14.80 -20.66 -33.84
N SER A 44 -14.25 -21.21 -34.93
CA SER A 44 -13.12 -20.60 -35.63
C SER A 44 -13.47 -19.18 -36.08
N PHE A 45 -14.62 -18.96 -36.74
CA PHE A 45 -15.11 -17.66 -37.19
C PHE A 45 -15.22 -16.63 -36.06
N LYS A 46 -15.80 -17.02 -34.92
CA LYS A 46 -15.91 -16.14 -33.74
C LYS A 46 -14.55 -15.68 -33.23
N ASN A 47 -13.57 -16.59 -33.20
CA ASN A 47 -12.22 -16.23 -32.79
C ASN A 47 -11.59 -15.23 -33.79
N ILE A 48 -11.85 -15.37 -35.11
CA ILE A 48 -11.34 -14.41 -36.13
C ILE A 48 -11.95 -13.04 -35.91
N THR A 49 -13.27 -12.99 -35.77
CA THR A 49 -13.98 -11.74 -35.59
C THR A 49 -13.52 -11.04 -34.33
N SER A 50 -13.21 -11.78 -33.27
CA SER A 50 -12.62 -11.23 -32.05
C SER A 50 -11.23 -10.62 -32.30
N VAL A 51 -10.34 -11.33 -32.99
CA VAL A 51 -9.00 -10.82 -33.34
C VAL A 51 -9.10 -9.55 -34.17
N PHE A 52 -9.86 -9.56 -35.28
CA PHE A 52 -10.00 -8.38 -36.14
C PHE A 52 -10.72 -7.22 -35.43
N SER A 53 -11.72 -7.50 -34.60
CA SER A 53 -12.38 -6.45 -33.82
C SER A 53 -11.43 -5.81 -32.81
N ASN A 54 -10.57 -6.60 -32.15
CA ASN A 54 -9.53 -6.07 -31.27
C ASN A 54 -8.53 -5.20 -32.04
N VAL A 55 -8.06 -5.65 -33.20
CA VAL A 55 -7.18 -4.85 -34.07
C VAL A 55 -7.85 -3.53 -34.44
N CYS A 56 -9.08 -3.57 -34.97
CA CYS A 56 -9.84 -2.37 -35.32
C CYS A 56 -9.99 -1.42 -34.14
N ASN A 57 -10.29 -1.93 -32.94
CA ASN A 57 -10.42 -1.11 -31.73
C ASN A 57 -9.09 -0.43 -31.36
N ILE A 58 -7.98 -1.17 -31.36
CA ILE A 58 -6.64 -0.66 -31.04
C ILE A 58 -6.20 0.40 -32.06
N THR A 59 -6.43 0.13 -33.35
CA THR A 59 -6.09 1.07 -34.42
C THR A 59 -6.98 2.31 -34.39
N ASN A 60 -8.27 2.17 -34.06
CA ASN A 60 -9.21 3.29 -34.00
C ASN A 60 -8.90 4.21 -32.81
N ILE A 61 -8.53 3.65 -31.66
CA ILE A 61 -8.06 4.41 -30.50
C ILE A 61 -6.83 5.23 -30.88
N GLN A 62 -5.83 4.62 -31.52
CA GLN A 62 -4.61 5.35 -31.87
C GLN A 62 -4.85 6.42 -32.94
N LEU A 63 -5.68 6.13 -33.94
CA LEU A 63 -6.08 7.10 -34.96
C LEU A 63 -6.82 8.29 -34.34
N SER A 64 -7.67 8.05 -33.34
CA SER A 64 -8.38 9.11 -32.61
C SER A 64 -7.47 9.99 -31.75
N THR A 65 -6.34 9.45 -31.27
CA THR A 65 -5.36 10.19 -30.48
C THR A 65 -4.35 10.97 -31.32
N ASN A 66 -4.23 10.66 -32.61
CA ASN A 66 -3.21 11.21 -33.50
C ASN A 66 -3.87 11.99 -34.64
N THR A 67 -4.41 13.17 -34.32
CA THR A 67 -5.27 13.99 -35.22
C THR A 67 -4.54 14.58 -36.44
N GLU A 68 -3.22 14.47 -36.52
CA GLU A 68 -2.39 15.04 -37.59
C GLU A 68 -1.80 13.99 -38.56
N ALA A 69 -2.03 12.69 -38.32
CA ALA A 69 -1.51 11.62 -39.19
C ALA A 69 -2.58 11.18 -40.21
N GLU A 70 -2.27 11.28 -41.51
CA GLU A 70 -3.15 10.83 -42.61
C GLU A 70 -3.37 9.29 -42.63
N GLY A 71 -2.67 8.55 -41.79
CA GLY A 71 -2.81 7.10 -41.69
C GLY A 71 -1.95 6.49 -40.58
N LEU A 72 -2.12 5.20 -40.36
CA LEU A 72 -1.37 4.41 -39.39
C LEU A 72 -0.16 3.74 -40.08
N GLU A 73 0.97 3.70 -39.38
CA GLU A 73 2.17 3.02 -39.86
C GLU A 73 1.94 1.49 -39.93
N GLU A 74 2.47 0.84 -40.98
CA GLU A 74 2.30 -0.61 -41.19
C GLU A 74 2.81 -1.45 -40.00
N ASN A 75 3.90 -1.01 -39.37
CA ASN A 75 4.49 -1.67 -38.20
C ASN A 75 3.54 -1.69 -37.00
N TYR A 76 2.77 -0.62 -36.81
CA TYR A 76 1.81 -0.54 -35.70
C TYR A 76 0.63 -1.48 -35.91
N ILE A 77 0.06 -1.51 -37.11
CA ILE A 77 -1.06 -2.42 -37.42
C ILE A 77 -0.60 -3.87 -37.25
N GLN A 78 0.64 -4.18 -37.59
CA GLN A 78 1.24 -5.48 -37.34
C GLN A 78 1.34 -5.78 -35.85
N GLU A 79 1.83 -4.85 -35.01
CA GLU A 79 1.90 -5.02 -33.56
C GLU A 79 0.51 -5.20 -32.91
N ALA A 80 -0.48 -4.42 -33.35
CA ALA A 80 -1.86 -4.55 -32.91
C ALA A 80 -2.46 -5.92 -33.27
N LEU A 81 -2.11 -6.47 -34.44
CA LEU A 81 -2.48 -7.82 -34.86
C LEU A 81 -1.85 -8.89 -33.96
N LEU A 82 -0.55 -8.77 -33.68
CA LEU A 82 0.17 -9.70 -32.81
C LEU A 82 -0.45 -9.73 -31.40
N TYR A 83 -0.66 -8.56 -30.80
CA TYR A 83 -1.28 -8.44 -29.48
C TYR A 83 -2.71 -9.02 -29.45
N SER A 84 -3.49 -8.80 -30.50
CA SER A 84 -4.86 -9.31 -30.60
C SER A 84 -4.91 -10.83 -30.72
N ILE A 85 -3.90 -11.44 -31.33
CA ILE A 85 -3.74 -12.90 -31.43
C ILE A 85 -3.36 -13.48 -30.06
N GLU A 86 -2.37 -12.88 -29.38
CA GLU A 86 -1.96 -13.31 -28.04
C GLU A 86 -3.12 -13.27 -27.03
N LYS A 87 -3.98 -12.25 -27.14
CA LYS A 87 -5.15 -12.11 -26.27
C LYS A 87 -6.17 -13.26 -26.42
N VAL A 88 -6.31 -13.82 -27.62
CA VAL A 88 -7.30 -14.88 -27.90
C VAL A 88 -6.70 -16.28 -27.66
N TYR A 89 -5.39 -16.46 -27.86
CA TYR A 89 -4.75 -17.77 -27.88
C TYR A 89 -3.63 -17.98 -26.84
N GLY A 90 -3.24 -16.94 -26.09
CA GLY A 90 -2.19 -16.99 -25.07
C GLY A 90 -0.85 -16.39 -25.52
N SER A 91 0.12 -16.32 -24.60
CA SER A 91 1.43 -15.71 -24.86
C SER A 91 2.27 -16.58 -25.81
N LEU A 92 2.75 -15.96 -26.89
CA LEU A 92 3.46 -16.61 -27.99
C LEU A 92 4.73 -15.81 -28.32
N SER A 93 5.77 -16.47 -28.85
CA SER A 93 6.98 -15.76 -29.30
C SER A 93 6.75 -15.05 -30.63
N GLY A 94 7.32 -13.87 -30.84
CA GLY A 94 7.05 -13.04 -32.04
C GLY A 94 7.35 -13.70 -33.41
N ALA A 95 8.21 -14.73 -33.45
CA ALA A 95 8.45 -15.53 -34.66
C ALA A 95 7.33 -16.58 -34.88
N GLU A 96 6.79 -17.15 -33.80
CA GLU A 96 5.68 -18.11 -33.82
C GLU A 96 4.37 -17.42 -34.25
N THR A 97 4.21 -16.13 -33.95
CA THR A 97 2.97 -15.41 -34.24
C THR A 97 2.73 -15.21 -35.75
N VAL A 98 3.76 -15.04 -36.57
CA VAL A 98 3.62 -14.94 -38.03
C VAL A 98 3.28 -16.29 -38.65
N GLU A 99 3.86 -17.39 -38.14
CA GLU A 99 3.55 -18.74 -38.57
C GLU A 99 2.10 -19.12 -38.21
N ILE A 100 1.68 -18.82 -36.97
CA ILE A 100 0.31 -19.03 -36.50
C ILE A 100 -0.68 -18.20 -37.30
N THR A 101 -0.37 -16.94 -37.61
CA THR A 101 -1.24 -16.10 -38.46
C THR A 101 -1.43 -16.74 -39.84
N ASN A 102 -0.38 -17.30 -40.44
CA ASN A 102 -0.48 -17.96 -41.74
C ASN A 102 -1.20 -19.32 -41.66
N GLU A 103 -0.95 -20.10 -40.62
CA GLU A 103 -1.64 -21.37 -40.36
C GLU A 103 -3.13 -21.14 -40.14
N TYR A 104 -3.47 -20.08 -39.42
CA TYR A 104 -4.83 -19.64 -39.18
C TYR A 104 -5.56 -19.23 -40.45
N MET A 105 -4.94 -18.37 -41.26
CA MET A 105 -5.48 -17.97 -42.55
C MET A 105 -5.72 -19.19 -43.44
N ARG A 106 -4.77 -20.14 -43.45
CA ARG A 106 -4.90 -21.41 -44.18
C ARG A 106 -6.04 -22.27 -43.67
N ALA A 107 -6.24 -22.37 -42.35
CA ALA A 107 -7.36 -23.12 -41.77
C ALA A 107 -8.71 -22.58 -42.25
N VAL A 108 -8.87 -21.26 -42.32
CA VAL A 108 -10.10 -20.61 -42.84
C VAL A 108 -10.35 -20.95 -44.30
N GLN A 109 -9.32 -20.88 -45.14
CA GLN A 109 -9.48 -21.27 -46.55
C GLN A 109 -9.85 -22.74 -46.70
N ASN A 110 -9.21 -23.63 -45.94
CA ASN A 110 -9.52 -25.05 -45.98
C ASN A 110 -10.99 -25.31 -45.62
N VAL A 111 -11.53 -24.59 -44.63
CA VAL A 111 -12.95 -24.67 -44.25
C VAL A 111 -13.87 -24.25 -45.40
N PHE A 112 -13.61 -23.10 -46.03
CA PHE A 112 -14.44 -22.65 -47.14
C PHE A 112 -14.33 -23.55 -48.37
N THR A 113 -13.13 -24.05 -48.68
CA THR A 113 -12.90 -24.95 -49.81
C THR A 113 -13.58 -26.30 -49.58
N ASP A 114 -13.42 -26.91 -48.41
CA ASP A 114 -14.10 -28.18 -48.05
C ASP A 114 -15.62 -28.04 -48.14
N LEU A 115 -16.17 -26.91 -47.69
CA LEU A 115 -17.60 -26.66 -47.80
C LEU A 115 -18.04 -26.50 -49.25
N ILE A 116 -17.31 -25.74 -50.06
CA ILE A 116 -17.60 -25.60 -51.50
C ILE A 116 -17.54 -26.96 -52.20
N ASP A 117 -16.56 -27.81 -51.87
CA ASP A 117 -16.40 -29.15 -52.44
C ASP A 117 -17.54 -30.08 -52.01
N LYS A 118 -18.01 -30.00 -50.76
CA LYS A 118 -19.21 -30.73 -50.27
C LYS A 118 -20.50 -30.26 -50.92
N PHE A 119 -20.62 -28.97 -51.22
CA PHE A 119 -21.73 -28.41 -52.00
C PHE A 119 -21.66 -28.84 -53.47
N ASP A 120 -20.47 -28.83 -54.09
CA ASP A 120 -20.27 -29.17 -55.51
C ASP A 120 -20.39 -30.70 -55.75
N SER A 121 -19.98 -31.53 -54.78
CA SER A 121 -20.13 -33.00 -54.82
C SER A 121 -21.56 -33.49 -54.59
N LYS A 122 -22.50 -32.60 -54.22
CA LYS A 122 -23.90 -32.91 -53.87
C LYS A 122 -24.03 -33.94 -52.74
N GLU A 123 -22.98 -34.19 -51.96
CA GLU A 123 -23.02 -35.10 -50.80
C GLU A 123 -24.00 -34.58 -49.71
N LEU A 124 -24.33 -33.29 -49.76
CA LEU A 124 -25.33 -32.61 -48.92
C LEU A 124 -26.77 -32.68 -49.47
N LEU A 125 -26.95 -33.18 -50.70
CA LEU A 125 -28.25 -33.41 -51.34
C LEU A 125 -28.52 -34.92 -51.34
N ILE A 126 -28.85 -35.46 -50.17
CA ILE A 126 -29.50 -36.77 -50.12
C ILE A 126 -30.87 -36.59 -50.78
N ASP A 127 -31.03 -37.18 -51.96
CA ASP A 127 -32.31 -37.28 -52.66
C ASP A 127 -33.34 -37.87 -51.70
N CYS A 128 -34.44 -37.15 -51.54
CA CYS A 128 -35.53 -37.47 -50.63
C CYS A 128 -36.36 -38.63 -51.19
N MET A 129 -35.74 -39.79 -51.44
CA MET A 129 -36.45 -40.99 -51.88
C MET A 129 -36.47 -42.10 -50.83
N ASP A 130 -36.04 -41.81 -49.60
CA ASP A 130 -36.23 -42.72 -48.46
C ASP A 130 -36.92 -42.04 -47.27
N LYS A 131 -37.94 -41.22 -47.58
CA LYS A 131 -39.06 -41.05 -46.64
C LYS A 131 -39.80 -42.39 -46.57
N THR A 132 -39.21 -43.34 -45.85
CA THR A 132 -40.02 -44.14 -44.96
C THR A 132 -40.81 -43.12 -44.14
N VAL A 133 -42.10 -43.03 -44.44
CA VAL A 133 -43.05 -42.21 -43.70
C VAL A 133 -42.77 -42.45 -42.23
N SER A 134 -42.18 -41.46 -41.53
CA SER A 134 -42.07 -41.52 -40.08
C SER A 134 -43.51 -41.58 -39.59
N LEU A 135 -43.95 -42.77 -39.17
CA LEU A 135 -45.27 -42.90 -38.56
C LEU A 135 -45.33 -41.84 -37.44
N PRO A 136 -46.44 -41.11 -37.27
CA PRO A 136 -46.60 -40.10 -36.21
C PRO A 136 -46.22 -40.61 -34.80
N LEU A 137 -46.22 -41.92 -34.61
CA LEU A 137 -45.73 -42.61 -33.42
C LEU A 137 -44.21 -42.46 -33.19
N VAL A 138 -43.39 -42.56 -34.24
CA VAL A 138 -41.93 -42.45 -34.18
C VAL A 138 -41.51 -41.01 -33.86
N GLU A 139 -42.17 -40.02 -34.48
CA GLU A 139 -41.95 -38.60 -34.18
C GLU A 139 -42.27 -38.29 -32.72
N ARG A 140 -43.43 -38.78 -32.23
CA ARG A 140 -43.81 -38.64 -30.82
C ARG A 140 -42.82 -39.33 -29.88
N ALA A 141 -42.28 -40.49 -30.25
CA ALA A 141 -41.28 -41.19 -29.45
C ALA A 141 -39.95 -40.42 -29.39
N ASN A 142 -39.52 -39.82 -30.50
CA ASN A 142 -38.33 -38.98 -30.56
C ASN A 142 -38.49 -37.70 -29.75
N PHE A 143 -39.65 -37.03 -29.83
CA PHE A 143 -39.96 -35.84 -29.03
C PHE A 143 -39.88 -36.15 -27.53
N ARG A 144 -40.49 -37.24 -27.08
CA ARG A 144 -40.40 -37.67 -25.67
C ARG A 144 -38.98 -37.98 -25.22
N ARG A 145 -38.17 -38.57 -26.10
CA ARG A 145 -36.75 -38.83 -25.79
C ARG A 145 -35.97 -37.52 -25.63
N GLN A 146 -36.23 -36.55 -26.50
CA GLN A 146 -35.61 -35.24 -26.43
C GLN A 146 -36.03 -34.49 -25.15
N ASP A 147 -37.33 -34.47 -24.84
CA ASP A 147 -37.86 -33.87 -23.60
C ASP A 147 -37.23 -34.51 -22.35
N ALA A 148 -37.05 -35.83 -22.34
CA ALA A 148 -36.43 -36.54 -21.23
C ALA A 148 -34.95 -36.13 -21.05
N LEU A 149 -34.19 -36.00 -22.14
CA LEU A 149 -32.80 -35.56 -22.11
C LEU A 149 -32.69 -34.09 -21.66
N GLU A 150 -33.57 -33.21 -22.14
CA GLU A 150 -33.60 -31.82 -21.72
C GLU A 150 -33.95 -31.69 -20.23
N THR A 151 -34.92 -32.47 -19.76
CA THR A 151 -35.31 -32.50 -18.34
C THR A 151 -34.15 -32.96 -17.46
N GLU A 152 -33.40 -33.99 -17.87
CA GLU A 152 -32.24 -34.48 -17.11
C GLU A 152 -31.11 -33.42 -17.08
N LYS A 153 -30.87 -32.74 -18.22
CA LYS A 153 -29.91 -31.63 -18.28
C LYS A 153 -30.31 -30.48 -17.34
N LEU A 154 -31.60 -30.13 -17.31
CA LEU A 154 -32.12 -29.12 -16.39
C LEU A 154 -31.97 -29.56 -14.93
N ARG A 155 -32.22 -30.84 -14.62
CA ARG A 155 -32.02 -31.40 -13.28
C ARG A 155 -30.58 -31.26 -12.81
N TRP A 156 -29.62 -31.62 -13.66
CA TRP A 156 -28.20 -31.49 -13.34
C TRP A 156 -27.77 -30.03 -13.15
N ASN A 157 -28.25 -29.11 -14.00
CA ASN A 157 -27.99 -27.69 -13.84
C ASN A 157 -28.57 -27.12 -12.54
N LEU A 158 -29.77 -27.56 -12.15
CA LEU A 158 -30.40 -27.18 -10.90
C LEU A 158 -29.57 -27.67 -9.70
N GLU A 159 -29.19 -28.95 -9.69
CA GLU A 159 -28.37 -29.54 -8.61
C GLU A 159 -27.02 -28.81 -8.47
N LYS A 160 -26.38 -28.48 -9.60
CA LYS A 160 -25.14 -27.67 -9.59
C LYS A 160 -25.37 -26.31 -8.93
N LYS A 161 -26.46 -25.63 -9.27
CA LYS A 161 -26.81 -24.32 -8.68
C LYS A 161 -27.17 -24.43 -7.20
N GLU A 162 -27.84 -25.49 -6.78
CA GLU A 162 -28.13 -25.76 -5.36
C GLU A 162 -26.85 -25.99 -4.54
N ASN A 163 -25.87 -26.71 -5.11
CA ASN A 163 -24.57 -26.92 -4.49
C ASN A 163 -23.79 -25.60 -4.37
N GLU A 164 -23.77 -24.79 -5.43
CA GLU A 164 -23.16 -23.45 -5.42
C GLU A 164 -23.81 -22.55 -4.35
N ILE A 165 -25.15 -22.54 -4.25
CA ILE A 165 -25.86 -21.80 -3.20
C ILE A 165 -25.50 -22.29 -1.81
N ARG A 166 -25.36 -23.60 -1.61
CA ARG A 166 -24.99 -24.19 -0.31
C ARG A 166 -23.58 -23.77 0.10
N GLU A 167 -22.63 -23.80 -0.83
CA GLU A 167 -21.25 -23.37 -0.60
C GLU A 167 -21.18 -21.87 -0.30
N LEU A 168 -21.88 -21.04 -1.08
CA LEU A 168 -21.97 -19.60 -0.83
C LEU A 168 -22.57 -19.30 0.55
N LYS A 169 -23.58 -20.05 0.98
CA LYS A 169 -24.16 -19.91 2.34
C LYS A 169 -23.15 -20.25 3.45
N ILE A 170 -22.34 -21.29 3.26
CA ILE A 170 -21.29 -21.66 4.21
C ILE A 170 -20.22 -20.57 4.27
N ASN A 171 -19.75 -20.09 3.12
CA ASN A 171 -18.76 -19.02 3.04
C ASN A 171 -19.30 -17.72 3.68
N LEU A 172 -20.54 -17.34 3.38
CA LEU A 172 -21.18 -16.18 3.99
C LEU A 172 -21.22 -16.28 5.52
N ARG A 173 -21.54 -17.46 6.06
CA ARG A 173 -21.55 -17.67 7.51
C ARG A 173 -20.14 -17.52 8.11
N ALA A 174 -19.13 -18.14 7.48
CA ALA A 174 -17.74 -17.98 7.91
C ALA A 174 -17.30 -16.50 7.90
N LYS A 175 -17.70 -15.73 6.88
CA LYS A 175 -17.42 -14.29 6.81
C LYS A 175 -18.14 -13.48 7.89
N LEU A 176 -19.36 -13.85 8.27
CA LEU A 176 -20.07 -13.22 9.39
C LEU A 176 -19.38 -13.51 10.74
N ASP A 177 -18.86 -14.71 10.91
CA ASP A 177 -18.09 -15.09 12.10
C ASP A 177 -16.76 -14.33 12.15
N ASP A 178 -16.04 -14.21 11.03
CA ASP A 178 -14.83 -13.39 10.90
C ASP A 178 -15.11 -11.93 11.29
N ILE A 179 -16.17 -11.33 10.74
CA ILE A 179 -16.57 -9.95 11.04
C ILE A 179 -16.88 -9.78 12.53
N SER A 180 -17.59 -10.74 13.13
CA SER A 180 -17.88 -10.72 14.57
C SER A 180 -16.61 -10.77 15.42
N ASN A 181 -15.62 -11.58 15.01
CA ASN A 181 -14.33 -11.64 15.68
C ASN A 181 -13.56 -10.31 15.57
N TYR A 182 -13.51 -9.72 14.38
CA TYR A 182 -12.85 -8.43 14.18
C TYR A 182 -13.51 -7.30 14.98
N LYS A 183 -14.84 -7.29 15.10
CA LYS A 183 -15.57 -6.35 15.97
C LYS A 183 -15.16 -6.48 17.43
N LEU A 184 -15.08 -7.70 17.96
CA LEU A 184 -14.64 -7.93 19.34
C LEU A 184 -13.18 -7.48 19.56
N ARG A 185 -12.30 -7.76 18.59
CA ARG A 185 -10.90 -7.30 18.64
C ARG A 185 -10.79 -5.79 18.62
N LEU A 186 -11.58 -5.12 17.78
CA LEU A 186 -11.66 -3.67 17.69
C LEU A 186 -12.14 -3.08 19.03
N GLU A 187 -13.25 -3.57 19.57
CA GLU A 187 -13.79 -3.13 20.85
C GLU A 187 -12.78 -3.31 21.99
N THR A 188 -12.05 -4.42 22.00
CA THR A 188 -10.99 -4.65 22.98
C THR A 188 -9.85 -3.64 22.84
N ALA A 189 -9.45 -3.31 21.61
CA ALA A 189 -8.40 -2.32 21.35
C ALA A 189 -8.86 -0.91 21.75
N GLU A 190 -10.09 -0.52 21.40
CA GLU A 190 -10.70 0.75 21.80
C GLU A 190 -10.78 0.88 23.33
N ASN A 191 -11.17 -0.18 24.03
CA ASN A 191 -11.22 -0.18 25.49
C ASN A 191 -9.82 -0.05 26.12
N LYS A 192 -8.79 -0.66 25.52
CA LYS A 192 -7.40 -0.48 25.94
C LYS A 192 -6.92 0.95 25.74
N ILE A 193 -7.24 1.57 24.60
CA ILE A 193 -6.90 2.97 24.32
C ILE A 193 -7.56 3.88 25.33
N LYS A 194 -8.87 3.74 25.56
CA LYS A 194 -9.62 4.53 26.56
C LYS A 194 -9.05 4.38 27.97
N LEU A 195 -8.61 3.17 28.33
CA LEU A 195 -7.96 2.94 29.62
C LEU A 195 -6.60 3.64 29.69
N MET A 196 -5.78 3.54 28.65
CA MET A 196 -4.48 4.20 28.59
C MET A 196 -4.63 5.72 28.65
N GLU A 197 -5.54 6.29 27.86
CA GLU A 197 -5.86 7.73 27.90
C GLU A 197 -6.24 8.19 29.30
N LYS A 198 -7.03 7.39 30.04
CA LYS A 198 -7.38 7.72 31.43
C LYS A 198 -6.17 7.65 32.35
N ILE A 199 -5.28 6.68 32.18
CA ILE A 199 -4.04 6.56 32.97
C ILE A 199 -3.12 7.76 32.68
N ASP A 200 -2.92 8.08 31.40
CA ASP A 200 -2.08 9.19 30.95
C ASP A 200 -2.62 10.54 31.47
N GLU A 201 -3.94 10.73 31.44
CA GLU A 201 -4.59 11.91 32.02
C GLU A 201 -4.32 12.02 33.53
N THR A 202 -4.48 10.92 34.29
CA THR A 202 -4.21 10.93 35.73
C THR A 202 -2.73 11.19 36.04
N GLU A 203 -1.82 10.64 35.24
CA GLU A 203 -0.38 10.84 35.39
C GLU A 203 0.02 12.27 35.04
N THR A 204 -0.57 12.83 33.99
CA THR A 204 -0.38 14.23 33.60
C THR A 204 -0.85 15.16 34.72
N GLN A 205 -2.03 14.94 35.29
CA GLN A 205 -2.53 15.71 36.43
C GLN A 205 -1.61 15.60 37.65
N ARG A 206 -1.09 14.39 37.94
CA ARG A 206 -0.13 14.16 39.02
C ARG A 206 1.16 14.96 38.80
N LEU A 207 1.73 14.91 37.60
CA LEU A 207 2.96 15.62 37.25
C LEU A 207 2.77 17.14 37.27
N LEU A 208 1.64 17.66 36.78
CA LEU A 208 1.30 19.07 36.85
C LEU A 208 1.21 19.56 38.31
N SER A 209 0.51 18.82 39.17
CA SER A 209 0.44 19.13 40.61
C SER A 209 1.82 19.15 41.27
N GLN A 210 2.68 18.17 40.95
CA GLN A 210 4.06 18.16 41.47
C GLN A 210 4.88 19.34 40.96
N ASN A 211 4.69 19.73 39.70
CA ASN A 211 5.39 20.87 39.12
C ASN A 211 4.99 22.19 39.80
N ASP A 212 3.70 22.37 40.07
CA ASP A 212 3.19 23.55 40.76
C ASP A 212 3.68 23.60 42.21
N ASP A 213 3.68 22.47 42.93
CA ASP A 213 4.26 22.37 44.27
C ASP A 213 5.75 22.76 44.30
N LEU A 214 6.53 22.31 43.32
CA LEU A 214 7.95 22.65 43.20
C LEU A 214 8.17 24.12 42.87
N ARG A 215 7.36 24.69 41.97
CA ARG A 215 7.39 26.13 41.65
C ARG A 215 7.08 26.98 42.88
N ASP A 216 6.11 26.57 43.68
CA ASP A 216 5.73 27.27 44.90
C ASP A 216 6.83 27.18 45.96
N ARG A 217 7.46 26.01 46.14
CA ARG A 217 8.63 25.86 47.03
C ARG A 217 9.79 26.74 46.58
N LEU A 218 10.08 26.77 45.28
CA LEU A 218 11.14 27.61 44.72
C LEU A 218 10.83 29.10 44.95
N ARG A 219 9.59 29.53 44.75
CA ARG A 219 9.16 30.91 45.01
C ARG A 219 9.34 31.28 46.48
N LYS A 220 8.94 30.41 47.41
CA LYS A 220 9.12 30.62 48.86
C LYS A 220 10.60 30.72 49.23
N ALA A 221 11.42 29.77 48.77
CA ALA A 221 12.86 29.79 49.01
C ALA A 221 13.51 31.07 48.46
N LYS A 222 13.10 31.53 47.27
CA LYS A 222 13.58 32.79 46.69
C LYS A 222 13.26 33.98 47.60
N ILE A 223 12.03 34.08 48.10
CA ILE A 223 11.62 35.15 49.03
C ILE A 223 12.45 35.08 50.32
N GLU A 224 12.61 33.90 50.91
CA GLU A 224 13.41 33.70 52.13
C GLU A 224 14.88 34.11 51.93
N TYR A 225 15.48 33.80 50.77
CA TYR A 225 16.83 34.24 50.43
C TYR A 225 16.91 35.76 50.25
N GLU A 226 15.93 36.38 49.60
CA GLU A 226 15.87 37.85 49.42
C GLU A 226 15.72 38.56 50.78
N ASP A 227 14.88 38.05 51.69
CA ASP A 227 14.70 38.59 53.05
C ASP A 227 15.97 38.44 53.89
N THR A 228 16.64 37.28 53.81
CA THR A 228 17.91 37.02 54.50
C THR A 228 19.01 37.95 53.98
N LEU A 229 19.10 38.13 52.66
CA LEU A 229 20.05 39.04 52.03
C LEU A 229 19.81 40.49 52.47
N GLY A 230 18.53 40.92 52.53
CA GLY A 230 18.15 42.24 53.02
C GLY A 230 18.55 42.47 54.49
N THR A 231 18.38 41.45 55.34
CA THR A 231 18.79 41.50 56.74
C THR A 231 20.31 41.65 56.88
N LEU A 232 21.08 40.84 56.14
CA LEU A 232 22.54 40.91 56.15
C LEU A 232 23.04 42.26 55.63
N GLN A 233 22.41 42.82 54.60
CA GLN A 233 22.77 44.14 54.09
C GLN A 233 22.51 45.24 55.14
N HIS A 234 21.38 45.15 55.85
CA HIS A 234 21.10 46.08 56.95
C HIS A 234 22.14 45.99 58.07
N GLU A 235 22.53 44.77 58.47
CA GLU A 235 23.58 44.55 59.48
C GLU A 235 24.94 45.12 59.03
N ILE A 236 25.30 44.97 57.75
CA ILE A 236 26.50 45.58 57.15
C ILE A 236 26.44 47.10 57.30
N ASP A 237 25.32 47.73 56.95
CA ASP A 237 25.18 49.19 57.01
C ASP A 237 25.27 49.71 58.46
N VAL A 238 24.66 48.99 59.42
CA VAL A 238 24.77 49.28 60.86
C VAL A 238 26.22 49.16 61.32
N CYS A 239 26.89 48.05 61.01
CA CYS A 239 28.30 47.84 61.36
C CYS A 239 29.20 48.92 60.78
N GLN A 240 28.97 49.34 59.53
CA GLN A 240 29.74 50.41 58.89
C GLN A 240 29.53 51.76 59.57
N LYS A 241 28.29 52.07 59.97
CA LYS A 241 27.96 53.28 60.72
C LYS A 241 28.66 53.28 62.08
N GLU A 242 28.57 52.19 62.84
CA GLU A 242 29.25 52.03 64.12
C GLU A 242 30.78 52.16 63.96
N ASN A 243 31.37 51.56 62.93
CA ASN A 243 32.80 51.70 62.63
C ASN A 243 33.19 53.16 62.35
N CYS A 244 32.36 53.89 61.59
CA CYS A 244 32.57 55.31 61.33
C CYS A 244 32.49 56.15 62.62
N GLU A 245 31.51 55.87 63.47
CA GLU A 245 31.33 56.54 64.77
C GLU A 245 32.54 56.27 65.69
N LEU A 246 32.99 55.02 65.79
CA LEU A 246 34.18 54.64 66.56
C LEU A 246 35.45 55.31 66.02
N ARG A 247 35.64 55.35 64.71
CA ARG A 247 36.77 56.04 64.07
C ARG A 247 36.75 57.54 64.35
N ASN A 248 35.58 58.17 64.32
CA ASN A 248 35.40 59.58 64.67
C ASN A 248 35.70 59.83 66.16
N HIS A 249 35.23 58.95 67.05
CA HIS A 249 35.48 59.02 68.48
C HIS A 249 36.98 58.86 68.80
N ALA A 250 37.63 57.85 68.22
CA ALA A 250 39.08 57.63 68.33
C ALA A 250 39.87 58.85 67.83
N SER A 251 39.52 59.40 66.66
CA SER A 251 40.15 60.61 66.12
C SER A 251 39.99 61.81 67.06
N THR A 252 38.85 61.93 67.74
CA THR A 252 38.58 62.98 68.72
C THR A 252 39.39 62.79 69.99
N ILE A 253 39.53 61.56 70.49
CA ILE A 253 40.42 61.24 71.62
C ILE A 253 41.87 61.57 71.26
N THR A 254 42.38 61.08 70.12
CA THR A 254 43.76 61.35 69.69
C THR A 254 44.02 62.85 69.61
N LYS A 255 43.10 63.65 69.05
CA LYS A 255 43.22 65.13 69.04
C LYS A 255 43.29 65.74 70.44
N LYS A 256 42.45 65.29 71.38
CA LYS A 256 42.49 65.73 72.79
C LYS A 256 43.79 65.31 73.49
N GLN A 257 44.31 64.13 73.17
CA GLN A 257 45.54 63.57 73.71
C GLN A 257 46.78 64.30 73.16
N SER A 258 46.81 64.65 71.87
CA SER A 258 47.87 65.48 71.27
C SER A 258 47.87 66.92 71.82
N GLN A 259 46.74 67.44 72.28
CA GLN A 259 46.69 68.72 73.00
C GLN A 259 47.20 68.63 74.45
N THR A 260 47.26 67.44 75.04
CA THR A 260 47.77 67.20 76.40
C THR A 260 49.21 66.65 76.43
N VAL A 261 49.70 66.06 75.34
CA VAL A 261 51.07 65.57 75.19
C VAL A 261 51.89 66.55 74.35
N ASN A 262 52.15 67.74 74.93
CA ASN A 262 53.22 68.63 74.50
C ASN A 262 54.49 68.46 75.37
N MET A 263 54.58 67.34 76.09
CA MET A 263 55.77 66.95 76.86
C MET A 263 55.93 65.42 76.81
N ALA A 264 57.19 65.01 76.61
CA ALA A 264 57.74 63.64 76.66
C ALA A 264 57.91 62.89 75.32
N MET A 265 59.20 62.71 74.98
CA MET A 265 59.79 61.85 73.93
C MET A 265 59.54 60.34 74.15
N ASN A 266 59.62 59.55 73.06
CA ASN A 266 60.61 58.46 72.81
C ASN A 266 60.07 57.32 71.90
N HIS A 267 60.97 56.82 71.04
CA HIS A 267 60.92 55.62 70.15
C HIS A 267 60.69 54.26 70.89
N PRO A 268 60.58 53.04 70.27
CA PRO A 268 60.96 52.57 68.91
C PRO A 268 60.04 51.50 68.20
N LYS A 269 60.42 51.18 66.94
CA LYS A 269 60.25 49.98 66.06
C LYS A 269 59.33 48.79 66.44
N THR A 270 58.51 48.33 65.46
CA THR A 270 58.17 46.90 65.13
C THR A 270 57.62 46.88 63.68
N GLN A 271 58.23 46.29 62.63
CA GLN A 271 58.35 44.90 62.16
C GLN A 271 57.06 44.09 61.88
N ALA A 272 56.88 43.78 60.58
CA ALA A 272 56.32 42.60 59.90
C ALA A 272 54.83 42.23 60.06
N LEU A 273 54.13 42.08 58.92
CA LEU A 273 53.95 40.78 58.26
C LEU A 273 53.25 40.93 56.89
N LEU A 274 53.91 40.38 55.87
CA LEU A 274 53.37 40.09 54.54
C LEU A 274 52.46 38.86 54.66
N PHE A 275 51.33 38.85 53.94
CA PHE A 275 50.68 37.63 53.50
C PHE A 275 50.46 37.66 51.99
N SER A 276 51.17 36.74 51.35
CA SER A 276 51.07 36.30 49.98
C SER A 276 49.71 35.64 49.73
N ILE A 277 49.12 35.86 48.56
CA ILE A 277 47.93 35.14 48.09
C ILE A 277 48.35 34.20 46.95
N THR A 278 47.76 33.00 46.97
CA THR A 278 47.81 31.84 46.05
C THR A 278 48.91 30.80 46.35
N PRO A 279 48.68 29.48 46.11
CA PRO A 279 47.73 28.89 45.15
C PRO A 279 46.99 27.59 45.58
N ALA A 280 46.03 27.17 44.74
CA ALA A 280 45.54 25.81 44.45
C ALA A 280 45.18 24.85 45.61
N ASP A 281 43.97 24.28 45.58
CA ASP A 281 43.88 22.87 45.16
C ASP A 281 42.47 22.42 44.76
N SER A 282 42.49 21.56 43.77
CA SER A 282 41.46 20.64 43.33
C SER A 282 40.86 19.82 44.48
N SER A 283 39.54 19.86 44.64
CA SER A 283 38.80 18.94 45.50
C SER A 283 38.69 17.56 44.85
N PRO A 284 38.91 16.44 45.57
CA PRO A 284 38.69 15.10 45.04
C PRO A 284 37.20 14.82 44.83
N PRO A 285 36.80 13.95 43.88
CA PRO A 285 35.39 13.62 43.65
C PRO A 285 34.83 12.89 44.87
N THR A 286 33.67 13.32 45.35
CA THR A 286 32.94 12.68 46.43
C THR A 286 32.35 11.33 45.99
N PRO A 287 32.19 10.35 46.90
CA PRO A 287 31.69 8.99 46.57
C PRO A 287 30.32 8.95 45.87
N GLU A 288 29.51 10.00 46.00
CA GLU A 288 28.21 10.12 45.34
C GLU A 288 28.32 10.35 43.82
N GLN A 289 29.37 11.04 43.36
CA GLN A 289 29.58 11.30 41.94
C GLN A 289 30.00 10.03 41.18
N PHE A 290 30.74 9.12 41.84
CA PHE A 290 31.09 7.82 41.25
C PHE A 290 29.86 6.93 41.04
N ASN A 291 28.90 6.96 41.96
CA ASN A 291 27.67 6.17 41.84
C ASN A 291 26.75 6.70 40.74
N GLU A 292 26.69 8.02 40.58
CA GLU A 292 25.91 8.65 39.52
C GLU A 292 26.50 8.38 38.13
N VAL A 293 27.82 8.44 37.98
CA VAL A 293 28.50 8.11 36.71
C VAL A 293 28.28 6.65 36.32
N VAL A 294 28.39 5.70 37.26
CA VAL A 294 28.15 4.27 37.00
C VAL A 294 26.68 4.00 36.63
N TYR A 295 25.74 4.70 37.25
CA TYR A 295 24.32 4.60 36.91
C TYR A 295 24.04 5.12 35.49
N LEU A 296 24.56 6.30 35.14
CA LEU A 296 24.40 6.90 33.82
C LEU A 296 25.06 6.08 32.71
N GLU A 297 26.21 5.44 32.98
CA GLU A 297 26.84 4.51 32.03
C GLU A 297 25.98 3.25 31.80
N GLY A 298 25.30 2.76 32.84
CA GLY A 298 24.35 1.66 32.73
C GLY A 298 23.14 2.03 31.85
N GLU A 299 22.52 3.17 32.11
CA GLU A 299 21.37 3.67 31.36
C GLU A 299 21.73 3.96 29.89
N LEU A 300 22.92 4.51 29.63
CA LEU A 300 23.44 4.71 28.27
C LEU A 300 23.62 3.38 27.51
N LYS A 301 24.02 2.32 28.19
CA LYS A 301 24.21 1.00 27.58
C LYS A 301 22.88 0.36 27.23
N GLU A 302 21.89 0.49 28.10
CA GLU A 302 20.55 -0.05 27.91
C GLU A 302 19.80 0.66 26.79
N THR A 303 19.89 1.99 26.73
CA THR A 303 19.30 2.80 25.65
C THR A 303 19.91 2.50 24.28
N LYS A 304 21.24 2.27 24.20
CA LYS A 304 21.89 1.84 22.96
C LYS A 304 21.42 0.47 22.48
N LEU A 305 21.23 -0.47 23.41
CA LEU A 305 20.78 -1.82 23.08
C LEU A 305 19.32 -1.82 22.59
N ALA A 306 18.46 -1.00 23.20
CA ALA A 306 17.08 -0.77 22.73
C ALA A 306 17.05 -0.15 21.33
N LEU A 307 17.95 0.80 21.04
CA LEU A 307 18.06 1.43 19.72
C LEU A 307 18.51 0.43 18.63
N GLU A 308 19.45 -0.45 18.94
CA GLU A 308 19.88 -1.52 18.03
C GLU A 308 18.73 -2.48 17.73
N TRP A 309 17.96 -2.87 18.75
CA TRP A 309 16.80 -3.74 18.60
C TRP A 309 15.70 -3.11 17.72
N ALA A 310 15.38 -1.84 17.96
CA ALA A 310 14.42 -1.10 17.14
C ALA A 310 14.91 -0.98 15.68
N SER A 311 16.20 -0.70 15.47
CA SER A 311 16.79 -0.59 14.13
C SER A 311 16.75 -1.93 13.37
N GLN A 312 16.99 -3.04 14.06
CA GLN A 312 16.90 -4.38 13.49
C GLN A 312 15.44 -4.73 13.14
N HIS A 313 14.49 -4.38 13.99
CA HIS A 313 13.07 -4.62 13.75
C HIS A 313 12.53 -3.82 12.56
N ILE A 314 12.91 -2.54 12.44
CA ILE A 314 12.57 -1.70 11.29
C ILE A 314 13.13 -2.29 9.98
N ARG A 315 14.33 -2.89 10.02
CA ARG A 315 14.94 -3.53 8.85
C ARG A 315 14.21 -4.81 8.41
N GLN A 316 13.54 -5.52 9.33
CA GLN A 316 12.74 -6.71 9.01
C GLN A 316 11.35 -6.37 8.44
N LEU A 317 10.87 -5.14 8.63
CA LEU A 317 9.57 -4.67 8.16
C LEU A 317 9.64 -3.93 6.80
N LYS A 318 10.84 -3.66 6.28
CA LYS A 318 11.08 -3.15 4.92
C LYS A 318 11.47 -4.27 3.98
#